data_AF-A0A1K1LLI2-F1
#
_entry.id   AF-A0A1K1LLI2-F1
#
_cell.length_a   1.000
_cell.length_b   1.000
_cell.length_c   1.000
_cell.angle_alpha   90.00
_cell.angle_beta   90.00
_cell.angle_gamma   90.00
#
_symmetry.space_group_name_H-M   'P 1'
#
loop_
_entity.id
_entity.type
_entity.pdbx_description
1 polymer ?
#
loop_
_entity_poly.entity_id
_entity_poly.type
_entity_poly.pdbx_seq_one_letter_code
_entity_poly.pdbx_strand_id
1 'polypeptide(L)'
;MFDQKERGNKICIAMAVYVVAKALLNMILAKHFVLFSLLIALVEAIFFFSRFKYVNYILAAVLALVAIVYLPQNIANIGANWIYLLEGIIDIGCAALLCFNRDVKSVFYRSVNY
;
A
#
# COMPACT_ATOMS: atom_id res chain seq x y z
N MET A 1 8.67 7.05 25.03
CA MET A 1 9.24 7.46 23.74
C MET A 1 9.38 6.20 22.90
N PHE A 2 8.56 6.01 21.86
CA PHE A 2 8.63 4.78 21.04
C PHE A 2 9.92 4.74 20.24
N ASP A 3 10.53 3.56 20.15
CA ASP A 3 11.70 3.32 19.29
C ASP A 3 11.32 3.59 17.82
N GLN A 4 12.27 4.12 17.03
CA GLN A 4 12.05 4.53 15.65
C GLN A 4 11.46 3.38 14.81
N LYS A 5 11.97 2.17 15.03
CA LYS A 5 11.54 0.96 14.35
C LYS A 5 10.13 0.54 14.75
N GLU A 6 9.73 0.78 15.99
CA GLU A 6 8.37 0.51 16.46
C GLU A 6 7.34 1.43 15.78
N ARG A 7 7.68 2.73 15.64
CA ARG A 7 6.84 3.67 14.89
C ARG A 7 6.72 3.25 13.42
N GLY A 8 7.84 2.88 12.79
CA GLY A 8 7.84 2.34 11.42
C GLY A 8 6.96 1.09 11.26
N ASN A 9 7.07 0.15 12.20
CA ASN A 9 6.24 -1.07 12.21
C ASN A 9 4.75 -0.76 12.28
N LYS A 10 4.33 0.17 13.15
CA LYS A 10 2.92 0.57 13.26
C LYS A 10 2.39 1.14 11.94
N ILE A 11 3.19 1.95 11.25
CA ILE A 11 2.83 2.50 9.93
C ILE A 11 2.73 1.38 8.89
N CYS A 12 3.68 0.45 8.84
CA CYS A 12 3.61 -0.70 7.93
C CYS A 12 2.39 -1.59 8.18
N ILE A 13 2.03 -1.83 9.46
CA ILE A 13 0.81 -2.58 9.81
C ILE A 13 -0.43 -1.84 9.30
N ALA A 14 -0.52 -0.53 9.51
CA ALA A 14 -1.63 0.25 9.02
C ALA A 14 -1.76 0.18 7.49
N MET A 15 -0.64 0.25 6.75
CA MET A 15 -0.63 0.09 5.30
C MET A 15 -1.05 -1.32 4.87
N ALA A 16 -0.58 -2.37 5.55
CA ALA A 16 -0.96 -3.75 5.27
C ALA A 16 -2.46 -4.00 5.49
N VAL A 17 -3.03 -3.47 6.58
CA VAL A 17 -4.48 -3.52 6.84
C VAL A 17 -5.24 -2.76 5.76
N TYR A 18 -4.76 -1.57 5.38
CA TYR A 18 -5.37 -0.75 4.35
C TYR A 18 -5.46 -1.47 2.99
N VAL A 19 -4.37 -2.04 2.47
CA VAL A 19 -4.39 -2.68 1.14
C VAL A 19 -5.37 -3.85 1.06
N VAL A 20 -5.49 -4.63 2.13
CA VAL A 20 -6.46 -5.74 2.21
C VAL A 20 -7.88 -5.19 2.35
N ALA A 21 -8.11 -4.22 3.23
CA ALA A 21 -9.43 -3.62 3.44
C ALA A 21 -9.96 -2.96 2.15
N LYS A 22 -9.09 -2.25 1.41
CA LYS A 22 -9.38 -1.68 0.10
C LYS A 22 -9.77 -2.74 -0.91
N ALA A 23 -9.01 -3.83 -1.03
CA ALA A 23 -9.34 -4.90 -1.97
C ALA A 23 -10.73 -5.51 -1.67
N LEU A 24 -11.06 -5.71 -0.39
CA LEU A 24 -12.39 -6.16 0.03
C LEU A 24 -13.48 -5.14 -0.29
N LEU A 25 -13.24 -3.86 0.02
CA LEU A 25 -14.17 -2.78 -0.29
C LEU A 25 -14.47 -2.71 -1.79
N ASN A 26 -13.44 -2.81 -2.63
CA ASN A 26 -13.58 -2.78 -4.08
C ASN A 26 -14.44 -3.93 -4.61
N MET A 27 -14.30 -5.14 -4.06
CA MET A 27 -15.17 -6.27 -4.42
C MET A 27 -16.62 -6.06 -3.99
N ILE A 28 -16.84 -5.46 -2.80
CA ILE A 28 -18.18 -5.14 -2.31
C ILE A 28 -18.85 -4.10 -3.21
N LEU A 29 -18.14 -3.00 -3.52
CA LEU A 29 -18.65 -1.93 -4.38
C LEU A 29 -18.90 -2.40 -5.81
N ALA A 30 -18.04 -3.26 -6.34
CA ALA A 30 -18.18 -3.84 -7.67
C ALA A 30 -19.21 -4.98 -7.73
N LYS A 31 -19.74 -5.43 -6.58
CA LYS A 31 -20.73 -6.52 -6.44
C LYS A 31 -20.28 -7.86 -7.04
N HIS A 32 -18.98 -8.09 -7.15
CA HIS A 32 -18.43 -9.36 -7.62
C HIS A 32 -17.08 -9.66 -6.99
N PHE A 33 -16.77 -10.95 -6.86
CA PHE A 33 -15.51 -11.42 -6.32
C PHE A 33 -14.41 -11.40 -7.39
N VAL A 34 -13.26 -10.83 -7.05
CA VAL A 34 -12.08 -10.76 -7.93
C VAL A 34 -10.89 -11.39 -7.21
N LEU A 35 -10.67 -12.69 -7.44
CA LEU A 35 -9.60 -13.44 -6.76
C LEU A 35 -8.22 -12.81 -6.95
N PHE A 36 -7.94 -12.32 -8.15
CA PHE A 36 -6.62 -11.80 -8.50
C PHE A 36 -6.25 -10.53 -7.73
N SER A 37 -7.18 -9.59 -7.56
CA SER A 37 -6.92 -8.36 -6.79
C SER A 37 -6.72 -8.66 -5.31
N LEU A 38 -7.46 -9.62 -4.76
CA LEU A 38 -7.28 -10.08 -3.39
C LEU A 38 -5.89 -10.72 -3.20
N LEU A 39 -5.45 -11.57 -4.13
CA LEU A 39 -4.14 -12.20 -4.05
C LEU A 39 -3.00 -11.16 -4.10
N ILE A 40 -3.10 -10.15 -4.96
CA ILE A 40 -2.12 -9.04 -4.98
C ILE A 40 -2.08 -8.34 -3.62
N ALA A 41 -3.24 -7.96 -3.07
CA ALA A 41 -3.31 -7.27 -1.79
C ALA A 41 -2.73 -8.10 -0.62
N LEU A 42 -2.97 -9.42 -0.62
CA LEU A 42 -2.41 -10.32 0.38
C LEU A 42 -0.88 -10.46 0.23
N VAL A 43 -0.38 -10.54 -1.00
CA VAL A 43 1.06 -10.58 -1.27
C VAL A 43 1.72 -9.28 -0.83
N GLU A 44 1.14 -8.12 -1.15
CA GLU A 44 1.61 -6.82 -0.66
C GLU A 44 1.63 -6.76 0.87
N ALA A 45 0.55 -7.19 1.52
CA ALA A 45 0.45 -7.29 2.97
C ALA A 45 1.59 -8.11 3.57
N ILE A 46 1.93 -9.27 2.99
CA ILE A 46 3.06 -10.10 3.42
C ILE A 46 4.38 -9.34 3.26
N PHE A 47 4.58 -8.65 2.13
CA PHE A 47 5.81 -7.89 1.87
C PHE A 47 6.00 -6.70 2.83
N PHE A 48 4.94 -6.08 3.36
CA PHE A 48 5.07 -5.06 4.43
C PHE A 48 5.71 -5.62 5.71
N PHE A 49 5.61 -6.93 5.95
CA PHE A 49 6.29 -7.60 7.07
C PHE A 49 7.67 -8.14 6.70
N SER A 50 7.99 -8.21 5.41
CA SER A 50 9.31 -8.60 4.94
C SER A 50 10.36 -7.58 5.40
N ARG A 51 11.51 -8.09 5.86
CA ARG A 51 12.61 -7.28 6.40
C ARG A 51 13.78 -7.17 5.43
N PHE A 52 13.48 -7.36 4.14
CA PHE A 52 14.47 -7.34 3.08
C PHE A 52 14.76 -5.91 2.64
N LYS A 53 16.03 -5.66 2.33
CA LYS A 53 16.47 -4.37 1.82
C LYS A 53 15.73 -4.05 0.51
N TYR A 54 15.35 -2.79 0.36
CA TYR A 54 14.72 -2.23 -0.84
C TYR A 54 13.30 -2.68 -1.19
N VAL A 55 12.70 -3.63 -0.47
CA VAL A 55 11.29 -4.05 -0.72
C VAL A 55 10.32 -2.88 -0.56
N ASN A 56 10.61 -1.92 0.32
CA ASN A 56 9.82 -0.69 0.45
C ASN A 56 9.65 0.06 -0.88
N TYR A 57 10.67 0.07 -1.74
CA TYR A 57 10.59 0.73 -3.04
C TYR A 57 9.79 -0.07 -4.06
N ILE A 58 9.82 -1.41 -3.98
CA ILE A 58 8.97 -2.28 -4.82
C ILE A 58 7.51 -2.06 -4.46
N LEU A 59 7.18 -2.09 -3.16
CA LEU A 59 5.83 -1.80 -2.65
C LEU A 59 5.35 -0.41 -3.08
N ALA A 60 6.21 0.60 -2.97
CA ALA A 60 5.88 1.96 -3.40
C ALA A 60 5.59 2.03 -4.90
N ALA A 61 6.39 1.34 -5.73
CA ALA A 61 6.19 1.31 -7.17
C ALA A 61 4.86 0.64 -7.55
N VAL A 62 4.50 -0.46 -6.90
CA VAL A 62 3.22 -1.16 -7.16
C VAL A 62 2.04 -0.26 -6.80
N LEU A 63 2.02 0.30 -5.58
CA LEU A 63 0.95 1.20 -5.14
C LEU A 63 0.79 2.41 -6.06
N ALA A 64 1.90 3.07 -6.40
CA ALA A 64 1.88 4.22 -7.29
C ALA A 64 1.42 3.85 -8.71
N LEU A 65 1.87 2.70 -9.24
CA LEU A 65 1.48 2.24 -10.57
C LEU A 65 -0.03 1.96 -10.64
N VAL A 66 -0.58 1.26 -9.64
CA VAL A 66 -2.03 0.99 -9.56
C VAL A 66 -2.81 2.31 -9.53
N ALA A 67 -2.43 3.25 -8.67
CA ALA A 67 -3.08 4.55 -8.60
C ALA A 67 -3.05 5.29 -9.94
N ILE A 68 -1.90 5.32 -10.61
CA ILE A 68 -1.72 5.98 -11.92
C ILE A 68 -2.55 5.32 -13.02
N VAL A 69 -2.58 3.98 -13.07
CA VAL A 69 -3.32 3.24 -14.10
C VAL A 69 -4.82 3.52 -14.02
N TYR A 70 -5.40 3.59 -12.82
CA TYR A 70 -6.83 3.84 -12.64
C TYR A 70 -7.21 5.33 -12.62
N LEU A 71 -6.23 6.24 -12.50
CA LEU A 71 -6.47 7.67 -12.37
C LEU A 71 -7.30 8.28 -13.52
N PRO A 72 -7.01 8.03 -14.82
CA PRO A 72 -7.77 8.64 -15.91
C PRO A 72 -9.25 8.26 -15.89
N GLN A 73 -9.54 6.98 -15.65
CA GLN A 73 -10.91 6.47 -15.58
C GLN A 73 -11.67 7.05 -14.38
N ASN A 74 -10.99 7.17 -13.23
CA ASN A 74 -11.58 7.71 -12.00
C ASN A 74 -11.88 9.21 -12.12
N ILE A 75 -11.01 9.98 -12.76
CA ILE A 75 -11.24 11.40 -13.03
C ILE A 75 -12.39 11.59 -14.03
N ALA A 76 -12.41 10.83 -15.12
CA ALA A 76 -13.44 10.94 -16.14
C ALA A 76 -14.86 10.69 -15.60
N ASN A 77 -14.99 9.89 -14.54
CA ASN A 77 -16.26 9.53 -13.92
C ASN A 77 -16.33 9.92 -12.44
N ILE A 78 -15.76 11.08 -12.07
CA ILE A 78 -15.53 11.44 -10.67
C ILE A 78 -16.78 11.36 -9.78
N GLY A 79 -17.97 11.68 -10.29
CA GLY A 79 -19.22 11.58 -9.54
C GLY A 79 -19.54 10.16 -9.07
N ALA A 80 -19.23 9.15 -9.89
CA ALA A 80 -19.44 7.73 -9.54
C ALA A 80 -18.19 7.08 -8.91
N ASN A 81 -17.00 7.59 -9.24
CA ASN A 81 -15.71 6.96 -8.89
C ASN A 81 -14.93 7.70 -7.80
N TRP A 82 -15.55 8.65 -7.08
CA TRP A 82 -14.86 9.45 -6.06
C TRP A 82 -14.19 8.60 -4.97
N ILE A 83 -14.76 7.43 -4.62
CA ILE A 83 -14.15 6.50 -3.65
C ILE A 83 -12.83 5.94 -4.20
N TYR A 84 -12.82 5.45 -5.44
CA TYR A 84 -11.60 4.94 -6.08
C TYR A 84 -10.54 6.03 -6.28
N LEU A 85 -10.96 7.29 -6.45
CA LEU A 85 -10.04 8.43 -6.49
C LEU A 85 -9.41 8.68 -5.12
N LEU A 86 -10.21 8.62 -4.03
CA LEU A 86 -9.70 8.73 -2.66
C LEU A 86 -8.72 7.61 -2.34
N GLU A 87 -9.02 6.38 -2.75
CA GLU A 87 -8.09 5.25 -2.63
C GLU A 87 -6.77 5.52 -3.35
N GLY A 88 -6.81 5.99 -4.60
CA GLY A 88 -5.60 6.35 -5.35
C GLY A 88 -4.77 7.43 -4.65
N ILE A 89 -5.39 8.40 -3.99
CA ILE A 89 -4.68 9.41 -3.19
C ILE A 89 -3.97 8.75 -1.99
N ILE A 90 -4.65 7.83 -1.30
CA ILE A 90 -4.06 7.11 -0.17
C ILE A 90 -2.91 6.21 -0.64
N ASP A 91 -3.04 5.52 -1.78
CA ASP A 91 -1.97 4.71 -2.37
C ASP A 91 -0.71 5.53 -2.62
N ILE A 92 -0.85 6.73 -3.20
CA ILE A 92 0.26 7.66 -3.43
C ILE A 92 0.87 8.13 -2.10
N GLY A 93 0.04 8.40 -1.09
CA GLY A 93 0.50 8.71 0.26
C GLY A 93 1.32 7.58 0.88
N CYS A 94 0.86 6.33 0.76
CA CYS A 94 1.58 5.15 1.21
C CYS A 94 2.90 4.96 0.45
N ALA A 95 2.91 5.15 -0.87
CA ALA A 95 4.12 5.10 -1.68
C ALA A 95 5.14 6.19 -1.23
N ALA A 96 4.67 7.40 -0.95
CA ALA A 96 5.52 8.48 -0.43
C ALA A 96 6.10 8.12 0.96
N LEU A 97 5.29 7.56 1.86
CA LEU A 97 5.77 7.09 3.16
C LEU A 97 6.86 6.01 3.01
N LEU A 98 6.66 5.03 2.12
CA LEU A 98 7.64 3.98 1.85
C LEU A 98 8.97 4.52 1.30
N CYS A 99 8.94 5.59 0.49
CA CYS A 99 10.13 6.18 -0.12
C CYS A 99 10.88 7.15 0.80
N PHE A 100 10.15 7.95 1.60
CA PHE A 100 10.69 9.14 2.25
C PHE A 100 10.62 9.11 3.78
N ASN A 101 9.70 8.36 4.39
CA ASN A 101 9.58 8.32 5.84
C ASN A 101 10.72 7.50 6.47
N ARG A 102 11.53 8.14 7.31
CA ARG A 102 12.71 7.51 7.95
C ARG A 102 12.32 6.30 8.83
N ASP A 103 11.20 6.40 9.53
CA ASP A 103 10.73 5.35 10.44
C ASP A 103 10.28 4.13 9.65
N VAL A 104 9.50 4.34 8.58
CA VAL A 104 9.09 3.27 7.66
C VAL A 104 10.31 2.63 7.01
N LYS A 105 11.25 3.42 6.51
CA LYS A 105 12.48 2.89 5.90
C LYS A 105 13.25 1.99 6.87
N SER A 106 13.38 2.39 8.14
CA SER A 106 14.11 1.61 9.15
C SER A 106 13.61 0.17 9.34
N VAL A 107 12.36 -0.13 8.96
CA VAL A 107 11.75 -1.47 8.97
C VAL A 107 12.44 -2.42 7.98
N PHE A 108 12.88 -1.91 6.83
CA PHE A 108 13.36 -2.69 5.68
C PHE A 108 14.90 -2.73 5.57
N TYR A 109 15.60 -1.79 6.19
CA TYR A 109 17.07 -1.80 6.24
C TYR A 109 17.56 -2.67 7.41
N ARG A 110 17.41 -4.00 7.34
CA ARG A 110 18.19 -4.89 8.21
C ARG A 110 19.60 -5.01 7.62
N SER A 111 20.64 -4.66 8.38
CA SER A 111 21.98 -5.16 8.11
C SER A 111 21.90 -6.68 8.25
N VAL A 112 22.13 -7.42 7.16
CA VAL A 112 22.35 -8.85 7.26
C VAL A 112 23.75 -8.97 7.84
N ASN A 113 23.84 -9.04 9.17
CA ASN A 113 25.07 -9.45 9.83
C ASN A 113 25.14 -10.97 9.63
N TYR A 114 25.99 -11.39 8.69
CA TYR A 114 26.53 -12.75 8.68
C TYR A 114 27.66 -12.83 9.71
#